data_AF-A0A7K0HRJ4-F1
#
_entry.id   AF-A0A7K0HRJ4-F1
#
_cell.length_a   1.000
_cell.length_b   1.000
_cell.length_c   1.000
_cell.angle_alpha   90.00
_cell.angle_beta   90.00
_cell.angle_gamma   90.00
#
_symmetry.space_group_name_H-M   'P 1'
#
loop_
_entity.id
_entity.type
_entity.pdbx_description
1 polymer ?
#
loop_
_entity_poly.entity_id
_entity_poly.type
_entity_poly.pdbx_seq_one_letter_code
_entity_poly.pdbx_strand_id
1 'polypeptide(L)'
;MLHRENGWYLITDGQKDSLANSPIVTVQDFATLELVSDDYGLRVISGSVNKQKQKVWADATEQAIGQRIGFVFNDTVITAPMVNARIESGTFQITAPHGHDLERIFKILQEEIETSRLEH
;
A
#
# COMPACT_ATOMS: atom_id res chain seq x y z
N MET A 1 7.69 19.66 6.21
CA MET A 1 7.40 18.23 6.36
C MET A 1 8.28 17.47 5.39
N LEU A 2 8.82 16.32 5.79
CA LEU A 2 9.55 15.44 4.87
C LEU A 2 8.50 14.75 3.99
N HIS A 3 8.61 14.92 2.68
CA HIS A 3 7.73 14.23 1.73
C HIS A 3 8.02 12.72 1.74
N ARG A 4 6.96 11.92 1.79
CA ARG A 4 6.99 10.45 1.69
C ARG A 4 6.39 10.02 0.35
N GLU A 5 7.09 9.12 -0.32
CA GLU A 5 6.57 8.49 -1.53
C GLU A 5 5.31 7.70 -1.22
N ASN A 6 4.37 7.66 -2.17
CA ASN A 6 3.18 6.85 -2.05
C ASN A 6 3.59 5.37 -2.04
N GLY A 7 3.11 4.61 -1.04
CA GLY A 7 3.58 3.24 -0.86
C GLY A 7 3.25 2.61 0.47
N TRP A 8 3.73 1.39 0.65
CA TRP A 8 3.58 0.62 1.88
C TRP A 8 4.79 0.80 2.79
N TYR A 9 4.55 1.08 4.07
CA TYR A 9 5.57 1.31 5.08
C TYR A 9 5.29 0.44 6.30
N LEU A 10 6.34 0.09 7.04
CA LEU A 10 6.18 -0.45 8.39
C LEU A 10 5.74 0.69 9.33
N ILE A 11 4.74 0.44 10.17
CA ILE A 11 4.38 1.33 11.28
C ILE A 11 5.32 0.98 12.44
N THR A 12 6.30 1.84 12.71
CA THR A 12 7.26 1.69 13.80
C THR A 12 6.68 2.33 15.04
N ASP A 13 6.77 1.71 16.22
CA ASP A 13 6.13 2.16 17.47
C ASP A 13 4.60 2.05 17.46
N GLY A 14 4.02 1.53 18.54
CA GLY A 14 2.59 1.25 18.69
C GLY A 14 1.66 2.47 18.67
N GLN A 15 2.08 3.60 18.08
CA GLN A 15 1.27 4.78 17.80
C GLN A 15 0.90 4.82 16.31
N LYS A 16 -0.37 5.12 16.04
CA LYS A 16 -0.83 5.52 14.71
C LYS A 16 0.05 6.72 14.30
N ASP A 17 0.71 6.64 13.14
CA ASP A 17 1.51 7.71 12.49
C ASP A 17 3.04 7.67 12.63
N SER A 18 3.60 6.76 13.43
CA SER A 18 5.05 6.52 13.41
C SER A 18 5.39 5.55 12.27
N LEU A 19 5.99 6.08 11.20
CA LEU A 19 6.32 5.35 9.97
C LEU A 19 7.83 5.15 9.86
N ALA A 20 8.23 3.97 9.41
CA ALA A 20 9.62 3.70 9.01
C ALA A 20 10.13 4.75 8.00
N ASN A 21 11.44 5.02 8.02
CA ASN A 21 12.04 6.04 7.14
C ASN A 21 11.95 5.67 5.66
N SER A 22 11.98 4.38 5.32
CA SER A 22 11.94 3.88 3.94
C SER A 22 10.68 3.06 3.69
N PRO A 23 10.10 3.12 2.48
CA PRO A 23 9.00 2.25 2.08
C PRO A 23 9.47 0.80 1.96
N ILE A 24 8.55 -0.14 2.20
CA ILE A 24 8.68 -1.55 1.81
C ILE A 24 8.63 -1.65 0.28
N VAL A 25 7.62 -1.00 -0.31
CA VAL A 25 7.40 -0.86 -1.75
C VAL A 25 6.69 0.46 -2.03
N THR A 26 6.95 1.05 -3.20
CA THR A 26 6.27 2.27 -3.67
C THR A 26 5.20 1.94 -4.72
N VAL A 27 4.44 2.94 -5.15
CA VAL A 27 3.47 2.79 -6.25
C VAL A 27 4.13 2.35 -7.55
N GLN A 28 5.38 2.76 -7.80
CA GLN A 28 6.16 2.33 -8.98
C GLN A 28 6.41 0.81 -8.99
N ASP A 29 6.37 0.18 -7.82
CA ASP A 29 6.56 -1.24 -7.67
C ASP A 29 5.28 -2.05 -7.93
N PHE A 30 4.14 -1.41 -8.21
CA PHE A 30 2.87 -2.10 -8.42
C PHE A 30 2.77 -2.69 -9.83
N ALA A 31 2.33 -3.95 -9.91
CA ALA A 31 2.05 -4.63 -11.17
C ALA A 31 0.59 -4.49 -11.59
N THR A 32 -0.33 -4.64 -10.63
CA THR A 32 -1.77 -4.55 -10.86
C THR A 32 -2.41 -3.64 -9.82
N LEU A 33 -3.47 -2.94 -10.22
CA LEU A 33 -4.29 -2.13 -9.35
C LEU A 33 -5.73 -2.09 -9.89
N GLU A 34 -6.69 -2.44 -9.05
CA GLU A 34 -8.11 -2.52 -9.40
C GLU A 34 -8.97 -1.95 -8.26
N LEU A 35 -9.98 -1.16 -8.60
CA LEU A 35 -11.02 -0.77 -7.65
C LEU A 35 -12.11 -1.84 -7.63
N VAL A 36 -12.19 -2.58 -6.54
CA VAL A 36 -13.15 -3.67 -6.33
C VAL A 36 -14.28 -3.17 -5.43
N SER A 37 -15.52 -3.49 -5.79
CA SER A 37 -16.70 -3.26 -4.95
C SER A 37 -17.37 -4.60 -4.65
N ASP A 38 -17.77 -4.83 -3.40
CA ASP A 38 -18.64 -5.96 -3.07
C ASP A 38 -20.13 -5.61 -3.22
N ASP A 39 -20.99 -6.62 -3.10
CA ASP A 39 -22.45 -6.49 -3.22
C ASP A 39 -23.06 -5.62 -2.10
N TYR A 40 -22.30 -5.34 -1.03
CA TYR A 40 -22.69 -4.49 0.09
C TYR A 40 -22.21 -3.04 -0.07
N GLY A 41 -21.54 -2.72 -1.19
CA GLY A 41 -21.03 -1.39 -1.50
C GLY A 41 -19.70 -1.06 -0.80
N LEU A 42 -19.04 -2.03 -0.14
CA LEU A 42 -17.69 -1.84 0.36
C LEU A 42 -16.74 -1.78 -0.84
N ARG A 43 -15.98 -0.69 -0.90
CA ARG A 43 -14.97 -0.48 -1.93
C ARG A 43 -13.59 -0.66 -1.36
N VAL A 44 -12.74 -1.36 -2.10
CA VAL A 44 -11.33 -1.57 -1.78
C VAL A 44 -10.50 -1.40 -3.04
N ILE A 45 -9.29 -0.90 -2.91
CA ILE A 45 -8.32 -0.98 -4.00
C ILE A 45 -7.52 -2.26 -3.77
N SER A 46 -7.61 -3.20 -4.71
CA SER A 46 -6.82 -4.44 -4.71
C SER A 46 -5.63 -4.28 -5.64
N GLY A 47 -4.49 -4.86 -5.29
CA GLY A 47 -3.31 -4.78 -6.13
C GLY A 47 -2.29 -5.85 -5.83
N SER A 48 -1.23 -5.85 -6.63
CA SER A 48 -0.07 -6.71 -6.41
C SER A 48 1.22 -5.98 -6.72
N VAL A 49 2.28 -6.32 -6.00
CA VAL A 49 3.64 -5.86 -6.33
C VAL A 49 4.20 -6.64 -7.52
N ASN A 50 5.08 -6.01 -8.28
CA ASN A 50 5.76 -6.62 -9.40
C ASN A 50 6.67 -7.78 -8.96
N LYS A 51 7.02 -8.65 -9.92
CA LYS A 51 7.80 -9.86 -9.65
C LYS A 51 9.17 -9.57 -9.03
N GLN A 52 9.78 -8.43 -9.31
CA GLN A 52 11.08 -8.03 -8.76
C GLN A 52 10.98 -7.71 -7.26
N LYS A 53 9.82 -7.21 -6.80
CA LYS A 53 9.57 -6.83 -5.41
C LYS A 53 8.78 -7.86 -4.61
N GLN A 54 8.27 -8.93 -5.22
CA GLN A 54 7.55 -10.00 -4.49
C GLN A 54 8.33 -10.56 -3.31
N LYS A 55 9.64 -10.85 -3.47
CA LYS A 55 10.46 -11.34 -2.36
C LYS A 55 10.60 -10.30 -1.24
N VAL A 56 10.81 -9.03 -1.60
CA VAL A 56 10.91 -7.92 -0.64
C VAL A 56 9.62 -7.78 0.16
N TRP A 57 8.47 -7.85 -0.51
CA TRP A 57 7.15 -7.83 0.11
C TRP A 57 6.93 -9.03 1.04
N ALA A 58 7.24 -10.24 0.59
CA ALA A 58 7.07 -11.44 1.39
C ALA A 58 7.95 -11.42 2.66
N ASP A 59 9.23 -11.03 2.52
CA ASP A 59 10.14 -10.94 3.67
C ASP A 59 9.70 -9.83 4.65
N ALA A 60 9.24 -8.68 4.15
CA ALA A 60 8.76 -7.58 5.00
C ALA A 60 7.47 -7.95 5.74
N THR A 61 6.52 -8.62 5.09
CA THR A 61 5.28 -9.07 5.72
C THR A 61 5.54 -10.16 6.76
N GLU A 62 6.50 -11.05 6.53
CA GLU A 62 6.93 -12.03 7.54
C GLU A 62 7.52 -11.35 8.78
N GLN A 63 8.43 -10.39 8.60
CA GLN A 63 9.05 -9.66 9.72
C GLN A 63 8.03 -8.79 10.48
N ALA A 64 6.97 -8.35 9.80
CA ALA A 64 5.92 -7.52 10.36
C ALA A 64 4.77 -8.30 11.03
N ILE A 65 4.84 -9.64 11.12
CA ILE A 65 3.78 -10.43 11.78
C ILE A 65 3.54 -9.92 13.20
N GLY A 66 2.27 -9.66 13.54
CA GLY A 66 1.86 -9.06 14.81
C GLY A 66 2.02 -7.54 14.89
N GLN A 67 2.50 -6.90 13.82
CA GLN A 67 2.64 -5.45 13.69
C GLN A 67 1.72 -4.93 12.57
N ARG A 68 1.73 -3.60 12.35
CA ARG A 68 0.94 -2.95 11.30
C ARG A 68 1.84 -2.48 10.17
N ILE A 69 1.36 -2.62 8.94
CA ILE A 69 1.93 -1.96 7.76
C ILE A 69 0.92 -0.92 7.27
N GLY A 70 1.39 0.28 6.94
CA GLY A 70 0.55 1.39 6.52
C GLY A 70 0.70 1.69 5.03
N PHE A 71 -0.41 1.89 4.33
CA PHE A 71 -0.37 2.50 3.00
C PHE A 71 -0.42 4.02 3.16
N VAL A 72 0.63 4.69 2.68
CA VAL A 72 0.78 6.15 2.72
C VAL A 72 0.42 6.71 1.35
N PHE A 73 -0.42 7.75 1.35
CA PHE A 73 -0.79 8.53 0.18
C PHE A 73 -0.74 10.02 0.53
N ASN A 74 0.02 10.81 -0.22
CA ASN A 74 0.22 12.25 0.02
C ASN A 74 0.52 12.54 1.51
N ASP A 75 1.57 11.89 2.03
CA ASP A 75 2.03 12.02 3.41
C ASP A 75 1.03 11.56 4.50
N THR A 76 -0.09 10.94 4.11
CA THR A 76 -1.16 10.50 5.02
C THR A 76 -1.30 8.99 5.01
N VAL A 77 -1.41 8.37 6.19
CA VAL A 77 -1.72 6.93 6.31
C VAL A 77 -3.20 6.70 6.02
N ILE A 78 -3.51 6.02 4.92
CA ILE A 78 -4.89 5.73 4.49
C ILE A 78 -5.44 4.49 5.19
N THR A 79 -4.63 3.43 5.23
CA THR A 79 -4.94 2.19 5.95
C THR A 79 -3.71 1.69 6.66
N ALA A 80 -3.91 0.93 7.73
CA ALA A 80 -2.85 0.27 8.46
C ALA A 80 -3.29 -1.11 8.97
N PRO A 81 -3.46 -2.13 8.12
CA PRO A 81 -3.82 -3.47 8.56
C PRO A 81 -2.77 -4.09 9.49
N MET A 82 -3.22 -4.96 10.38
CA MET A 82 -2.34 -5.88 11.11
C MET A 82 -1.87 -6.98 10.16
N VAL A 83 -0.58 -7.29 10.18
CA VAL A 83 -0.01 -8.39 9.41
C VAL A 83 -0.10 -9.68 10.23
N ASN A 84 -0.74 -10.70 9.66
CA ASN A 84 -0.99 -11.97 10.35
C ASN A 84 -0.18 -13.14 9.76
N ALA A 85 0.36 -12.98 8.56
CA ALA A 85 1.13 -14.01 7.87
C ALA A 85 2.07 -13.37 6.85
N ARG A 86 3.07 -14.15 6.44
CA ARG A 86 3.89 -13.89 5.25
C ARG A 86 3.01 -13.95 3.99
N ILE A 87 3.14 -12.97 3.10
CA ILE A 87 2.34 -12.87 1.87
C ILE A 87 3.24 -13.08 0.65
N GLU A 88 3.38 -14.34 0.21
CA GLU A 88 4.22 -14.72 -0.93
C GLU A 88 3.71 -14.19 -2.27
N SER A 89 2.39 -14.02 -2.41
CA SER A 89 1.75 -13.61 -3.66
C SER A 89 2.05 -12.18 -4.08
N GLY A 90 2.55 -11.34 -3.16
CA GLY A 90 2.70 -9.90 -3.42
C GLY A 90 1.39 -9.10 -3.39
N THR A 91 0.26 -9.74 -3.05
CA THR A 91 -1.06 -9.09 -3.09
C THR A 91 -1.31 -8.22 -1.87
N PHE A 92 -2.05 -7.13 -2.06
CA PHE A 92 -2.47 -6.24 -0.99
C PHE A 92 -3.85 -5.65 -1.26
N GLN A 93 -4.45 -5.07 -0.21
CA GLN A 93 -5.68 -4.28 -0.31
C GLN A 93 -5.53 -2.97 0.45
N ILE A 94 -6.06 -1.89 -0.12
CA ILE A 94 -6.16 -0.57 0.50
C ILE A 94 -7.63 -0.30 0.76
N THR A 95 -7.96 -0.13 2.04
CA THR A 95 -9.29 0.22 2.54
C THR A 95 -9.28 1.65 3.08
N ALA A 96 -10.45 2.29 3.17
CA ALA A 96 -10.57 3.65 3.69
C ALA A 96 -11.56 3.70 4.87
N PRO A 97 -11.22 3.13 6.04
CA PRO A 97 -12.13 3.11 7.20
C PRO A 97 -12.46 4.51 7.74
N HIS A 98 -11.71 5.54 7.31
CA HIS A 98 -11.88 6.93 7.74
C HIS A 98 -12.57 7.82 6.69
N GLY A 99 -13.22 7.22 5.68
CA GLY A 99 -14.00 7.97 4.69
C GLY A 99 -13.17 8.66 3.62
N HIS A 100 -11.92 8.23 3.40
CA HIS A 100 -11.14 8.67 2.25
C HIS A 100 -11.81 8.25 0.94
N ASP A 101 -11.77 9.12 -0.06
CA ASP A 101 -12.30 8.85 -1.39
C ASP A 101 -11.38 7.87 -2.16
N LEU A 102 -11.71 6.58 -2.09
CA LEU A 102 -10.96 5.53 -2.77
C LEU A 102 -11.01 5.64 -4.29
N GLU A 103 -12.07 6.19 -4.89
CA GLU A 103 -12.11 6.38 -6.35
C GLU A 103 -11.07 7.42 -6.78
N ARG A 104 -10.98 8.52 -6.03
CA ARG A 104 -9.99 9.56 -6.29
C ARG A 104 -8.57 9.05 -6.07
N ILE A 105 -8.33 8.35 -4.95
CA ILE A 105 -7.01 7.77 -4.66
C ILE A 105 -6.63 6.80 -5.79
N PHE A 106 -7.52 5.89 -6.17
CA PHE A 106 -7.29 4.92 -7.23
C PHE A 106 -6.85 5.57 -8.55
N LYS A 107 -7.57 6.61 -9.01
CA LYS A 107 -7.23 7.32 -10.25
C LYS A 107 -5.83 7.94 -10.21
N ILE A 108 -5.48 8.59 -9.09
CA ILE A 108 -4.16 9.20 -8.92
C ILE A 108 -3.06 8.13 -8.92
N LEU A 109 -3.28 7.01 -8.22
CA LEU A 109 -2.31 5.91 -8.21
C LEU A 109 -2.12 5.30 -9.60
N GLN A 110 -3.18 5.18 -10.40
CA GLN A 110 -3.06 4.70 -11.79
C GLN A 110 -2.24 5.66 -12.67
N GLU A 111 -2.48 6.96 -12.55
CA GLU A 111 -1.71 8.00 -13.26
C GLU A 111 -0.23 7.98 -12.86
N GLU A 112 0.07 7.79 -11.56
CA GLU A 112 1.44 7.67 -11.06
C GLU A 112 2.14 6.42 -11.61
N ILE A 113 1.47 5.27 -11.64
CA ILE A 113 2.01 4.05 -12.26
C ILE A 113 2.31 4.27 -13.75
N GLU A 114 1.37 4.85 -14.50
CA GLU A 114 1.55 5.06 -15.94
C GLU A 114 2.70 6.04 -16.22
N THR A 115 2.77 7.14 -15.46
CA THR A 115 3.85 8.12 -15.59
C THR A 115 5.21 7.47 -15.35
N SER A 116 5.33 6.67 -14.29
CA SER A 116 6.60 5.99 -13.96
C SER A 116 7.07 4.98 -15.01
N ARG A 117 6.15 4.47 -15.84
CA ARG A 117 6.46 3.56 -16.95
C ARG A 117 6.90 4.25 -18.22
N LEU A 118 6.52 5.50 -18.42
CA LEU A 118 6.88 6.29 -19.60
C LEU A 118 8.29 6.91 -19.48
N GLU A 119 8.80 7.03 -18.26
CA GLU A 119 10.11 7.61 -17.97
C GLU A 119 11.28 6.59 -18.03
N HIS A 120 11.00 5.31 -18.34
CA HIS A 120 11.97 4.23 -18.49
C HIS A 120 11.84 3.52 -19.86
#